data_AF-A0A537NW60-F1
#
_entry.id   AF-A0A537NW60-F1
#
_cell.length_a   1.000
_cell.length_b   1.000
_cell.length_c   1.000
_cell.angle_alpha   90.00
_cell.angle_beta   90.00
_cell.angle_gamma   90.00
#
_symmetry.space_group_name_H-M   'P 1'
#
loop_
_entity.id
_entity.type
_entity.pdbx_description
1 polymer ?
#
loop_
_entity_poly.entity_id
_entity_poly.type
_entity_poly.pdbx_seq_one_letter_code
_entity_poly.pdbx_strand_id
1 'polypeptide(L)'
;VAHWMPVLGDWKAMLGSDWDKTYGASNTIYVARQNNILFSLMAQFFAPEAINDRLILIETISFTTTPDEMLASLTRIIGDRSVGSLFFGNYHLMDFELMGGDARAAIIAENAKRGTTPFLPPLVPWGSKQWPMLVTTGSGPASFADLP
;
A
#
# COMPACT_ATOMS: atom_id res chain seq x y z
N VAL A 1 21.08 5.78 9.64
CA VAL A 1 20.33 7.06 9.75
C VAL A 1 21.19 8.24 9.36
N ALA A 2 22.28 8.53 10.07
CA ALA A 2 23.17 9.67 9.79
C ALA A 2 23.74 9.72 8.36
N HIS A 3 23.93 8.57 7.71
CA HIS A 3 24.33 8.51 6.29
C HIS A 3 23.17 8.78 5.33
N TRP A 4 22.01 8.15 5.54
CA TRP A 4 20.89 8.15 4.59
C TRP A 4 20.06 9.43 4.60
N MET A 5 19.99 10.14 5.74
CA MET A 5 19.26 11.42 5.81
C MET A 5 19.89 12.50 4.90
N PRO A 6 21.21 12.72 4.91
CA PRO A 6 21.88 13.59 3.93
C PRO A 6 21.60 13.18 2.48
N VAL A 7 21.70 11.90 2.15
CA VAL A 7 21.45 11.41 0.79
C VAL A 7 20.04 11.79 0.30
N LEU A 8 19.01 11.57 1.12
CA LEU A 8 17.63 11.97 0.78
C LEU A 8 17.47 13.49 0.70
N GLY A 9 18.17 14.25 1.56
CA GLY A 9 18.21 15.71 1.50
C GLY A 9 18.81 16.22 0.19
N ASP A 10 19.94 15.65 -0.23
CA ASP A 10 20.63 15.99 -1.47
C ASP A 10 19.78 15.64 -2.69
N TRP A 11 19.12 14.48 -2.69
CA TRP A 11 18.18 14.10 -3.76
C TRP A 11 17.00 15.05 -3.86
N LYS A 12 16.40 15.44 -2.72
CA LYS A 12 15.32 16.41 -2.70
C LYS A 12 15.78 17.77 -3.22
N ALA A 13 16.97 18.23 -2.83
CA ALA A 13 17.55 19.47 -3.33
C ALA A 13 17.81 19.42 -4.84
N MET A 14 18.33 18.29 -5.34
CA MET A 14 18.60 18.06 -6.76
C MET A 14 17.31 18.04 -7.61
N LEU A 15 16.25 17.40 -7.09
CA LEU A 15 14.95 17.34 -7.76
C LEU A 15 14.20 18.68 -7.71
N GLY A 16 14.44 19.51 -6.69
CA GLY A 16 13.80 20.82 -6.55
C GLY A 16 12.28 20.72 -6.59
N SER A 17 11.65 21.47 -7.50
CA SER A 17 10.19 21.45 -7.68
C SER A 17 9.62 20.12 -8.18
N ASP A 18 10.45 19.27 -8.80
CA ASP A 18 9.99 17.96 -9.27
C ASP A 18 9.86 16.93 -8.14
N TRP A 19 10.32 17.26 -6.93
CA TRP A 19 10.12 16.43 -5.74
C TRP A 19 8.64 16.10 -5.50
N ASP A 20 7.73 17.04 -5.75
CA ASP A 20 6.31 16.86 -5.50
C ASP A 20 5.63 15.93 -6.51
N LYS A 21 6.30 15.63 -7.63
CA LYS A 21 5.87 14.65 -8.65
C LYS A 21 6.63 13.33 -8.54
N THR A 22 7.62 13.28 -7.65
CA THR A 22 8.51 12.12 -7.51
C THR A 22 7.81 11.01 -6.75
N TYR A 23 7.94 9.78 -7.25
CA TYR A 23 7.59 8.57 -6.54
C TYR A 23 8.78 8.05 -5.74
N GLY A 24 8.53 7.71 -4.48
CA GLY A 24 9.46 6.98 -3.63
C GLY A 24 8.98 5.54 -3.49
N ALA A 25 9.89 4.58 -3.65
CA ALA A 25 9.60 3.17 -3.39
C ALA A 25 10.70 2.51 -2.55
N SER A 26 10.32 1.66 -1.62
CA SER A 26 11.21 0.73 -0.91
C SER A 26 10.55 -0.64 -0.87
N ASN A 27 11.32 -1.72 -0.92
CA ASN A 27 10.78 -3.06 -0.69
C ASN A 27 10.94 -3.51 0.77
N THR A 28 10.17 -4.51 1.16
CA THR A 28 10.29 -5.21 2.43
C THR A 28 9.77 -6.64 2.33
N ILE A 29 10.19 -7.52 3.21
CA ILE A 29 9.48 -8.78 3.44
C ILE A 29 8.38 -8.57 4.48
N TYR A 30 7.30 -9.35 4.42
CA TYR A 30 6.12 -9.19 5.28
C TYR A 30 6.45 -9.01 6.77
N VAL A 31 7.36 -9.82 7.31
CA VAL A 31 7.73 -9.79 8.74
C VAL A 31 8.51 -8.54 9.15
N ALA A 32 9.11 -7.82 8.21
CA ALA A 32 9.97 -6.67 8.46
C ALA A 32 9.29 -5.32 8.17
N ARG A 33 8.05 -5.32 7.69
CA ARG A 33 7.35 -4.11 7.20
C ARG A 33 7.30 -2.96 8.20
N GLN A 34 7.12 -3.29 9.49
CA GLN A 34 7.03 -2.29 10.57
C GLN A 34 8.40 -1.73 10.97
N ASN A 35 9.48 -2.43 10.63
CA ASN A 35 10.85 -2.11 10.99
C ASN A 35 11.68 -1.68 9.77
N ASN A 36 11.02 -1.29 8.67
CA ASN A 36 11.71 -0.89 7.45
C ASN A 36 12.33 0.51 7.60
N ILE A 37 13.62 0.54 7.95
CA ILE A 37 14.36 1.78 8.21
C ILE A 37 14.39 2.70 6.98
N LEU A 38 14.55 2.17 5.77
CA LEU A 38 14.62 3.00 4.56
C LEU A 38 13.28 3.71 4.31
N PHE A 39 12.17 2.97 4.42
CA PHE A 39 10.85 3.55 4.30
C PHE A 39 10.56 4.55 5.42
N SER A 40 10.95 4.26 6.67
CA SER A 40 10.82 5.20 7.79
C SER A 40 11.52 6.53 7.52
N LEU A 41 12.73 6.46 6.95
CA LEU A 41 13.53 7.62 6.59
C LEU A 41 12.86 8.40 5.45
N MET A 42 12.42 7.72 4.39
CA MET A 42 11.70 8.36 3.28
C MET A 42 10.42 9.06 3.77
N ALA A 43 9.66 8.47 4.69
CA ALA A 43 8.48 9.08 5.28
C ALA A 43 8.75 10.39 6.05
N GLN A 44 9.99 10.68 6.42
CA GLN A 44 10.33 11.99 7.00
C GLN A 44 10.42 13.10 5.94
N PHE A 45 10.60 12.75 4.66
CA PHE A 45 10.74 13.69 3.54
C PHE A 45 9.48 13.78 2.67
N PHE A 46 8.76 12.67 2.56
CA PHE A 46 7.45 12.55 1.92
C PHE A 46 6.41 12.66 3.03
N ALA A 47 5.73 13.81 3.13
CA ALA A 47 4.71 14.07 4.15
C ALA A 47 3.71 12.89 4.30
N PRO A 48 3.06 12.70 5.47
CA PRO A 48 2.17 11.56 5.73
C PRO A 48 1.14 11.28 4.61
N GLU A 49 0.71 12.33 3.92
CA GLU A 49 -0.26 12.31 2.84
C GLU A 49 0.24 11.61 1.58
N ALA A 50 1.56 11.49 1.41
CA ALA A 50 2.19 10.81 0.29
C ALA A 50 2.23 9.28 0.48
N ILE A 51 2.06 8.77 1.70
CA ILE A 51 2.05 7.33 1.98
C ILE A 51 0.89 6.68 1.25
N ASN A 52 1.16 5.61 0.51
CA ASN A 52 0.22 4.89 -0.37
C ASN A 52 -0.32 5.71 -1.56
N ASP A 53 0.15 6.94 -1.75
CA ASP A 53 -0.11 7.73 -2.95
C ASP A 53 1.12 7.74 -3.88
N ARG A 54 2.23 8.33 -3.41
CA ARG A 54 3.50 8.40 -4.14
C ARG A 54 4.71 7.88 -3.36
N LEU A 55 4.54 7.56 -2.08
CA LEU A 55 5.51 6.82 -1.27
C LEU A 55 4.97 5.41 -1.02
N ILE A 56 5.59 4.42 -1.66
CA ILE A 56 5.08 3.04 -1.78
C ILE A 56 6.02 2.04 -1.10
N LEU A 57 5.46 1.22 -0.21
CA LEU A 57 6.17 0.09 0.40
C LEU A 57 5.78 -1.19 -0.32
N ILE A 58 6.72 -1.78 -1.05
CA ILE A 58 6.49 -2.98 -1.86
C ILE A 58 6.79 -4.21 -1.00
N GLU A 59 5.79 -5.01 -0.68
CA GLU A 59 6.00 -6.29 0.00
C GLU A 59 6.44 -7.35 -1.02
N THR A 60 7.64 -7.91 -0.82
CA THR A 60 8.26 -8.93 -1.68
C THR A 60 8.52 -10.21 -0.88
N ILE A 61 8.52 -11.35 -1.57
CA ILE A 61 8.96 -12.63 -0.96
C ILE A 61 10.49 -12.77 -0.93
N SER A 62 11.18 -12.01 -1.78
CA SER A 62 12.65 -12.02 -1.89
C SER A 62 13.28 -11.05 -0.90
N PHE A 63 14.39 -11.45 -0.29
CA PHE A 63 15.19 -10.59 0.60
C PHE A 63 15.93 -9.49 -0.17
N THR A 64 16.38 -9.82 -1.38
CA THR A 64 16.99 -8.88 -2.32
C THR A 64 16.08 -8.71 -3.53
N THR A 65 16.00 -7.50 -4.03
CA THR A 65 15.25 -7.15 -5.24
C THR A 65 16.16 -6.32 -6.14
N THR A 66 16.03 -6.51 -7.45
CA THR A 66 16.76 -5.74 -8.46
C THR A 66 16.07 -4.40 -8.75
N PRO A 67 16.80 -3.39 -9.28
CA PRO A 67 16.18 -2.14 -9.73
C PRO A 67 15.06 -2.34 -10.76
N ASP A 68 15.21 -3.29 -11.67
CA ASP A 68 14.21 -3.58 -12.71
C ASP A 68 12.93 -4.18 -12.10
N GLU A 69 13.04 -5.07 -11.12
CA GLU A 69 11.89 -5.62 -10.39
C GLU A 69 11.17 -4.53 -9.57
N MET A 70 11.91 -3.60 -8.94
CA MET A 70 11.30 -2.44 -8.27
C MET A 70 10.51 -1.59 -9.25
N LEU A 71 11.11 -1.27 -10.39
CA LEU A 71 10.50 -0.41 -11.40
C LEU A 71 9.28 -1.08 -12.03
N ALA A 72 9.36 -2.37 -12.34
CA ALA A 72 8.23 -3.16 -12.84
C ALA A 72 7.08 -3.18 -11.83
N SER A 73 7.38 -3.41 -10.55
CA SER A 73 6.38 -3.43 -9.49
C SER A 73 5.71 -2.07 -9.30
N LEU A 74 6.50 -0.98 -9.25
CA LEU A 74 5.97 0.38 -9.14
C LEU A 74 5.11 0.76 -10.34
N THR A 75 5.57 0.44 -11.56
CA THR A 75 4.83 0.72 -12.80
C THR A 75 3.51 -0.01 -12.83
N ARG A 76 3.49 -1.29 -12.42
CA ARG A 76 2.25 -2.07 -12.32
C ARG A 76 1.27 -1.45 -11.33
N ILE A 77 1.72 -1.14 -10.11
CA ILE A 77 0.86 -0.53 -9.08
C ILE A 77 0.21 0.75 -9.63
N ILE A 78 1.00 1.66 -10.20
CA ILE A 78 0.49 2.92 -10.76
C ILE A 78 -0.43 2.68 -11.96
N GLY A 79 -0.07 1.74 -12.85
CA GLY A 79 -0.86 1.41 -14.03
C GLY A 79 -2.23 0.84 -13.68
N ASP A 80 -2.29 -0.04 -12.67
CA ASP A 80 -3.51 -0.69 -12.23
C ASP A 80 -4.53 0.30 -11.61
N ARG A 81 -4.10 1.50 -11.19
CA ARG A 81 -5.02 2.58 -10.75
C ARG A 81 -6.03 3.00 -11.81
N SER A 82 -5.64 2.94 -13.08
CA SER A 82 -6.55 3.19 -14.20
C SER A 82 -7.64 2.12 -14.31
N VAL A 83 -7.29 0.86 -14.04
CA VAL A 83 -8.23 -0.27 -13.94
C VAL A 83 -9.18 -0.05 -12.75
N GLY A 84 -8.63 0.37 -11.60
CA GLY A 84 -9.42 0.74 -10.41
C GLY A 84 -10.50 1.78 -10.71
N SER A 85 -10.11 2.84 -11.41
CA SER A 85 -11.04 3.91 -11.79
C SER A 85 -12.09 3.45 -12.78
N LEU A 86 -11.67 2.71 -13.81
CA LEU A 86 -12.53 2.33 -14.93
C LEU A 86 -13.57 1.27 -14.53
N PHE A 87 -13.16 0.25 -13.78
CA PHE A 87 -14.02 -0.90 -13.47
C PHE A 87 -14.74 -0.76 -12.13
N PHE A 88 -14.20 0.01 -11.19
CA PHE A 88 -14.70 0.07 -9.81
C PHE A 88 -14.94 1.50 -9.30
N GLY A 89 -14.74 2.53 -10.13
CA GLY A 89 -14.94 3.92 -9.73
C GLY A 89 -13.97 4.42 -8.65
N ASN A 90 -12.87 3.70 -8.38
CA ASN A 90 -11.92 4.06 -7.33
C ASN A 90 -10.46 3.94 -7.79
N TYR A 91 -9.77 5.08 -7.83
CA TYR A 91 -8.42 5.21 -8.37
C TYR A 91 -7.36 4.38 -7.62
N HIS A 92 -7.47 4.23 -6.30
CA HIS A 92 -6.46 3.53 -5.49
C HIS A 92 -6.82 2.09 -5.16
N LEU A 93 -7.95 1.58 -5.66
CA LEU A 93 -8.45 0.27 -5.29
C LEU A 93 -7.48 -0.85 -5.68
N MET A 94 -6.90 -0.76 -6.89
CA MET A 94 -6.03 -1.81 -7.42
C MET A 94 -4.59 -1.73 -6.90
N ASP A 95 -4.25 -0.72 -6.08
CA ASP A 95 -3.01 -0.74 -5.30
C ASP A 95 -2.97 -1.95 -4.35
N PHE A 96 -4.12 -2.58 -4.12
CA PHE A 96 -4.30 -3.76 -3.30
C PHE A 96 -4.98 -4.87 -4.10
N GLU A 97 -4.45 -6.09 -4.01
CA GLU A 97 -5.12 -7.27 -4.59
C GLU A 97 -6.30 -7.69 -3.70
N LEU A 98 -7.42 -6.99 -3.84
CA LEU A 98 -8.60 -7.15 -2.98
C LEU A 98 -9.66 -8.03 -3.64
N MET A 99 -9.28 -9.20 -4.12
CA MET A 99 -10.25 -10.17 -4.60
C MET A 99 -10.82 -10.94 -3.39
N GLY A 100 -11.85 -10.42 -2.72
CA GLY A 100 -12.37 -11.11 -1.55
C GLY A 100 -13.68 -10.65 -0.91
N GLY A 101 -14.26 -9.50 -1.27
CA GLY A 101 -15.49 -9.00 -0.62
C GLY A 101 -16.66 -9.98 -0.70
N ASP A 102 -17.03 -10.39 -1.91
CA ASP A 102 -18.12 -11.35 -2.13
C ASP A 102 -17.82 -12.73 -1.56
N ALA A 103 -16.56 -13.18 -1.67
CA ALA A 103 -16.12 -14.42 -1.06
C ALA A 103 -16.26 -14.37 0.47
N ARG A 104 -15.94 -13.23 1.11
CA ARG A 104 -16.12 -13.02 2.55
C ARG A 104 -17.59 -13.13 2.93
N ALA A 105 -18.47 -12.45 2.21
CA ALA A 105 -19.92 -12.49 2.43
C ALA A 105 -20.46 -13.93 2.26
N ALA A 106 -20.02 -14.63 1.22
CA ALA A 106 -20.36 -16.02 0.97
C ALA A 106 -19.87 -16.93 2.11
N ILE A 107 -18.63 -16.80 2.58
CA ILE A 107 -18.11 -17.58 3.72
C ILE A 107 -18.93 -17.32 4.98
N ILE A 108 -19.31 -16.07 5.27
CA ILE A 108 -20.15 -15.74 6.43
C ILE A 108 -21.51 -16.42 6.32
N ALA A 109 -22.17 -16.33 5.16
CA ALA A 109 -23.48 -16.95 4.93
C ALA A 109 -23.41 -18.48 5.02
N GLU A 110 -22.35 -19.08 4.46
CA GLU A 110 -22.11 -20.52 4.48
C GLU A 110 -21.81 -21.04 5.89
N ASN A 111 -21.02 -20.32 6.68
CA ASN A 111 -20.75 -20.69 8.08
C ASN A 111 -22.02 -20.58 8.95
N ALA A 112 -22.84 -19.56 8.72
CA ALA A 112 -24.13 -19.43 9.41
C ALA A 112 -25.05 -20.64 9.16
N LYS A 113 -25.13 -21.14 7.92
CA LYS A 113 -25.89 -22.37 7.57
C LYS A 113 -25.36 -23.62 8.29
N ARG A 114 -24.08 -23.62 8.69
CA ARG A 114 -23.42 -24.74 9.39
C ARG A 114 -23.37 -24.55 10.91
N GLY A 115 -23.92 -23.45 11.44
CA GLY A 115 -23.87 -23.13 12.87
C GLY A 115 -22.45 -22.86 13.39
N THR A 116 -21.53 -22.41 12.54
CA THR A 116 -20.15 -22.09 12.92
C THR A 116 -19.87 -20.59 12.85
N THR A 117 -18.99 -20.09 13.72
CA THR A 117 -18.50 -18.71 13.66
C THR A 117 -17.37 -18.62 12.63
N PRO A 118 -17.46 -17.75 11.60
CA PRO A 118 -16.38 -17.57 10.66
C PRO A 118 -15.17 -16.89 11.32
N PHE A 119 -13.99 -17.47 11.10
CA PHE A 119 -12.70 -16.85 11.42
C PHE A 119 -12.08 -16.34 10.12
N LEU A 120 -12.07 -15.03 9.93
CA LEU A 120 -11.64 -14.38 8.70
C LEU A 120 -10.55 -13.35 9.02
N PRO A 121 -9.57 -13.17 8.13
CA PRO A 121 -8.61 -12.09 8.26
C PRO A 121 -9.32 -10.73 8.44
N PRO A 122 -8.75 -9.82 9.24
CA PRO A 122 -9.18 -8.43 9.29
C PRO A 122 -9.16 -7.77 7.90
N LEU A 123 -10.11 -6.88 7.64
CA LEU A 123 -10.18 -6.14 6.38
C LEU A 123 -9.06 -5.12 6.31
N VAL A 124 -8.29 -5.15 5.24
CA VAL A 124 -7.24 -4.16 4.98
C VAL A 124 -7.91 -2.82 4.62
N PRO A 125 -7.62 -1.71 5.32
CA PRO A 125 -8.33 -0.44 5.10
C PRO A 125 -7.93 0.23 3.77
N TRP A 126 -8.87 0.54 2.89
CA TRP A 126 -8.57 1.11 1.57
C TRP A 126 -8.32 2.61 1.68
N GLY A 127 -7.36 3.14 0.91
CA GLY A 127 -7.03 4.57 0.93
C GLY A 127 -6.45 5.05 2.27
N SER A 128 -5.89 4.14 3.08
CA SER A 128 -5.21 4.50 4.32
C SER A 128 -3.85 5.12 4.03
N LYS A 129 -3.53 6.21 4.73
CA LYS A 129 -2.20 6.86 4.73
C LYS A 129 -1.32 6.38 5.90
N GLN A 130 -1.76 5.35 6.62
CA GLN A 130 -1.05 4.83 7.78
C GLN A 130 0.14 3.95 7.35
N TRP A 131 1.29 4.17 7.99
CA TRP A 131 2.46 3.30 7.88
C TRP A 131 2.92 2.81 9.27
N PRO A 132 3.37 1.54 9.40
CA PRO A 132 3.00 0.44 8.52
C PRO A 132 1.47 0.32 8.49
N MET A 133 0.90 -0.23 7.42
CA MET A 133 -0.55 -0.40 7.34
C MET A 133 -1.03 -1.30 8.49
N LEU A 134 -1.60 -0.69 9.52
CA LEU A 134 -2.21 -1.39 10.63
C LEU A 134 -3.64 -1.74 10.22
N VAL A 135 -4.10 -2.93 10.59
CA VAL A 135 -5.48 -3.34 10.30
C VAL A 135 -6.49 -2.74 11.30
N THR A 136 -6.11 -1.62 11.91
CA THR A 136 -7.01 -0.73 12.63
C THR A 136 -7.78 0.08 11.61
N THR A 137 -9.11 0.05 11.70
CA THR A 137 -10.02 0.74 10.78
C THR A 137 -9.68 2.24 10.68
N GLY A 138 -9.39 2.73 9.47
CA GLY A 138 -9.35 4.16 9.15
C GLY A 138 -10.72 4.67 8.70
N SER A 139 -10.84 5.96 8.34
CA SER A 139 -12.10 6.56 7.84
C SER A 139 -12.47 6.19 6.39
N GLY A 140 -11.66 5.36 5.74
CA GLY A 140 -11.89 4.88 4.37
C GLY A 140 -12.78 3.63 4.32
N PRO A 141 -13.28 3.26 3.12
CA PRO A 141 -14.08 2.07 2.91
C PRO A 141 -13.30 0.81 3.30
N ALA A 142 -13.99 -0.19 3.86
CA ALA A 142 -13.39 -1.44 4.31
C ALA A 142 -13.70 -2.61 3.35
N SER A 143 -14.68 -2.45 2.46
CA SER A 143 -15.14 -3.46 1.51
C SER A 143 -15.73 -2.83 0.24
N PHE A 144 -15.98 -3.66 -0.79
CA PHE A 144 -16.52 -3.19 -2.07
C PHE A 144 -17.92 -2.57 -1.93
N ALA A 145 -18.71 -3.06 -0.98
CA ALA A 145 -20.04 -2.54 -0.71
C ALA A 145 -20.02 -1.11 -0.11
N ASP A 146 -18.86 -0.62 0.36
CA ASP A 146 -18.70 0.73 0.90
C ASP A 146 -18.36 1.77 -0.21
N LEU A 147 -18.21 1.34 -1.47
CA LEU A 147 -17.94 2.22 -2.61
C LEU A 147 -19.25 2.75 -3.24
N PRO A 148 -19.25 3.97 -3.82
CA PRO A 148 -20.42 4.57 -4.49
C PRO A 148 -20.93 3.81 -5.71
#